data_AF-A0A7J3XV33-F1
#
_entry.id   AF-A0A7J3XV33-F1
#
_cell.length_a   1.000
_cell.length_b   1.000
_cell.length_c   1.000
_cell.angle_alpha   90.00
_cell.angle_beta   90.00
_cell.angle_gamma   90.00
#
_symmetry.space_group_name_H-M   'P 1'
#
loop_
_entity.id
_entity.type
_entity.pdbx_description
1 polymer ?
#
loop_
_entity_poly.entity_id
_entity_poly.type
_entity_poly.pdbx_seq_one_letter_code
_entity_poly.pdbx_strand_id
1 'polypeptide(L)'
;MSLLLEALKASASMLLVASALYLLYLYAKTRAPRRPVGDKLSIYACGESYPQRRASVSDVNLFTAVWRNLFANLYRRMREGLHTGVLSDWMAWMLLLLAVVLVVLMVGGMP
;
A
#
# COMPACT_ATOMS: atom_id res chain seq x y z
N MET A 1 16.52 -30.01 -1.26
CA MET A 1 17.09 -29.61 -2.58
C MET A 1 16.05 -29.66 -3.70
N SER A 2 15.17 -30.67 -3.76
CA SER A 2 14.07 -30.77 -4.74
C SER A 2 13.07 -29.60 -4.70
N LEU A 3 12.56 -29.24 -3.52
CA LEU A 3 11.58 -28.14 -3.36
C LEU A 3 12.09 -26.79 -3.85
N LEU A 4 13.35 -26.47 -3.57
CA LEU A 4 13.98 -25.22 -4.02
C LEU A 4 14.10 -25.18 -5.54
N LEU A 5 14.45 -26.31 -6.17
CA LEU A 5 14.56 -26.43 -7.62
C LEU A 5 13.19 -26.27 -8.31
N GLU A 6 12.13 -26.86 -7.74
CA GLU A 6 10.76 -26.71 -8.26
C GLU A 6 10.24 -25.28 -8.09
N ALA A 7 10.51 -24.64 -6.95
CA ALA A 7 10.17 -23.23 -6.73
C ALA A 7 10.89 -22.30 -7.74
N LEU A 8 12.15 -22.62 -8.07
CA LEU A 8 12.94 -21.85 -9.04
C LEU A 8 12.41 -22.01 -10.47
N LYS A 9 12.02 -23.24 -10.85
CA LYS A 9 11.35 -23.51 -12.13
C LYS A 9 10.02 -22.77 -12.25
N ALA A 10 9.19 -22.80 -11.22
CA ALA A 10 7.91 -22.11 -11.20
C ALA A 10 8.10 -20.58 -11.27
N SER A 11 9.06 -20.04 -10.53
CA SER A 11 9.38 -18.60 -10.59
C SER A 11 9.89 -18.19 -11.96
N ALA A 12 10.76 -19.00 -12.59
CA ALA A 12 11.28 -18.75 -13.92
C ALA A 12 10.18 -18.82 -15.01
N SER A 13 9.25 -19.78 -14.90
CA SER A 13 8.13 -19.88 -15.85
C SER A 13 7.16 -18.70 -15.73
N MET A 14 6.84 -18.28 -14.50
CA MET A 14 6.03 -17.07 -14.26
C MET A 14 6.72 -15.81 -14.81
N LEU A 15 8.03 -15.66 -14.59
CA LEU A 15 8.82 -14.55 -15.12
C LEU A 15 8.81 -14.52 -16.65
N LEU A 16 8.97 -15.68 -17.30
CA LEU A 16 8.93 -15.79 -18.76
C LEU A 16 7.58 -15.35 -19.32
N VAL A 17 6.48 -15.84 -18.75
CA VAL A 17 5.12 -15.45 -19.17
C VAL A 17 4.89 -13.96 -18.96
N ALA A 18 5.24 -13.43 -17.79
CA ALA A 18 5.13 -12.00 -17.50
C ALA A 18 5.95 -11.15 -18.49
N SER A 19 7.16 -11.58 -18.82
CA SER A 19 8.02 -10.89 -19.78
C SER A 19 7.44 -10.91 -21.19
N ALA A 20 6.91 -12.07 -21.64
CA ALA A 20 6.26 -12.19 -22.94
C ALA A 20 5.03 -11.27 -23.04
N LEU A 21 4.18 -11.25 -22.01
CA LEU A 21 3.02 -10.35 -21.95
C LEU A 21 3.44 -8.87 -21.94
N TYR A 22 4.50 -8.53 -21.22
CA TYR A 22 5.03 -7.17 -21.18
C TYR A 22 5.57 -6.72 -22.54
N LEU A 23 6.31 -7.58 -23.24
CA LEU A 23 6.79 -7.29 -24.60
C LEU A 23 5.62 -7.13 -25.58
N LEU A 24 4.60 -8.00 -25.48
CA LEU A 24 3.37 -7.88 -26.27
C LEU A 24 2.66 -6.55 -26.00
N TYR A 25 2.58 -6.14 -24.73
CA TYR A 25 2.02 -4.84 -24.33
C TYR A 25 2.83 -3.68 -24.91
N LEU A 26 4.16 -3.69 -24.82
CA LEU A 26 5.00 -2.65 -25.40
C LEU A 26 4.81 -2.57 -26.92
N TYR A 27 4.73 -3.70 -27.60
CA TYR A 27 4.45 -3.77 -29.03
C TYR A 27 3.05 -3.23 -29.38
N ALA A 28 2.02 -3.60 -28.62
CA ALA A 28 0.67 -3.07 -28.81
C ALA A 28 0.64 -1.55 -28.56
N LYS A 29 1.36 -1.07 -27.53
CA LYS A 29 1.48 0.35 -27.18
C LYS A 29 2.16 1.16 -28.28
N THR A 30 3.18 0.64 -28.94
CA THR A 30 3.84 1.36 -30.06
C THR A 30 2.94 1.47 -31.29
N ARG A 31 1.99 0.54 -31.47
CA ARG A 31 0.99 0.59 -32.54
C ARG A 31 -0.31 1.31 -32.17
N ALA A 32 -0.55 1.56 -30.89
CA ALA A 32 -1.74 2.26 -30.44
C ALA A 32 -1.69 3.75 -30.82
N PRO A 33 -2.83 4.36 -31.19
CA PRO A 33 -2.89 5.79 -31.47
C PRO A 33 -2.54 6.60 -30.20
N ARG A 34 -1.60 7.55 -30.34
CA ARG A 34 -1.12 8.41 -29.23
C ARG A 34 -2.21 9.28 -28.60
N ARG A 35 -3.26 9.59 -29.38
CA ARG A 35 -4.46 10.28 -28.93
C ARG A 35 -5.65 9.48 -29.46
N PRO A 36 -6.22 8.56 -28.69
CA PRO A 36 -7.49 7.97 -29.09
C PRO A 36 -8.51 9.13 -29.19
N VAL A 37 -9.25 9.18 -30.29
CA VAL A 37 -10.32 10.17 -30.53
C VAL A 37 -11.56 9.38 -30.96
N GLY A 38 -12.72 9.72 -30.39
CA GLY A 38 -14.01 9.13 -30.75
C GLY A 38 -14.87 8.68 -29.57
N ASP A 39 -16.11 8.31 -29.86
CA ASP A 39 -17.17 7.99 -28.88
C ASP A 39 -16.86 6.76 -28.01
N LYS A 40 -15.82 5.99 -28.35
CA LYS A 40 -15.31 4.89 -27.50
C LYS A 40 -14.67 5.38 -26.20
N LEU A 41 -14.30 6.66 -26.10
CA LEU A 41 -13.79 7.27 -24.86
C LEU A 41 -14.88 7.91 -24.00
N SER A 42 -16.05 8.17 -24.58
CA SER A 42 -17.20 8.65 -23.82
C SER A 42 -17.83 7.50 -23.06
N ILE A 43 -18.08 7.75 -21.79
CA ILE A 43 -18.73 6.79 -20.91
C ILE A 43 -20.23 7.00 -21.10
N TYR A 44 -20.90 5.96 -21.60
CA TYR A 44 -22.35 5.93 -21.74
C TYR A 44 -22.91 4.87 -20.80
N ALA A 45 -24.01 5.19 -20.13
CA ALA A 45 -24.78 4.24 -19.34
C ALA A 45 -26.23 4.33 -19.81
N CYS A 46 -26.82 3.20 -20.22
CA CYS A 46 -28.21 3.13 -20.67
C CYS A 46 -28.57 4.11 -21.81
N GLY A 47 -27.62 4.42 -22.70
CA GLY A 47 -27.83 5.35 -23.81
C GLY A 47 -27.67 6.84 -23.45
N GLU A 48 -27.38 7.16 -22.19
CA GLU A 48 -27.13 8.53 -21.74
C GLU A 48 -25.65 8.78 -21.49
N SER A 49 -25.21 10.03 -21.71
CA SER A 49 -23.86 10.47 -21.38
C SER A 49 -23.66 10.43 -19.88
N TYR A 50 -22.65 9.69 -19.42
CA TYR A 50 -22.39 9.49 -18.00
C TYR A 50 -21.11 10.22 -17.57
N PRO A 51 -21.15 11.06 -16.52
CA PRO A 51 -19.99 11.86 -16.14
C PRO A 51 -18.86 10.96 -15.63
N GLN A 52 -17.63 11.20 -16.10
CA GLN A 52 -16.46 10.39 -15.79
C GLN A 52 -16.25 10.19 -14.28
N ARG A 53 -16.47 11.24 -13.48
CA ARG A 53 -16.35 11.20 -12.02
C ARG A 53 -17.31 10.24 -11.33
N ARG A 54 -18.46 9.93 -11.94
CA ARG A 54 -19.41 8.93 -11.41
C ARG A 54 -19.11 7.54 -11.94
N ALA A 55 -18.50 7.41 -13.13
CA ALA A 55 -18.20 6.11 -13.75
C ALA A 55 -16.87 5.52 -13.29
N SER A 56 -15.94 6.36 -12.84
CA SER A 56 -14.73 5.88 -12.18
C SER A 56 -15.09 5.30 -10.82
N VAL A 57 -14.86 4.00 -10.62
CA VAL A 57 -14.59 3.47 -9.27
C VAL A 57 -13.42 4.29 -8.71
N SER A 58 -13.54 4.74 -7.46
CA SER A 58 -12.67 5.79 -6.87
C SER A 58 -11.19 5.64 -7.24
N ASP A 59 -10.58 6.72 -7.76
CA ASP A 59 -9.13 6.79 -8.10
C ASP A 59 -8.20 6.45 -6.92
N VAL A 60 -8.74 6.45 -5.69
CA VAL A 60 -8.02 6.04 -4.50
C VAL A 60 -8.29 4.57 -4.27
N ASN A 61 -7.22 3.77 -4.20
CA ASN A 61 -7.27 2.36 -3.81
C ASN A 61 -8.15 2.26 -2.55
N LEU A 62 -9.29 1.56 -2.64
CA LEU A 62 -10.33 1.62 -1.61
C LEU A 62 -9.75 1.32 -0.22
N PHE A 63 -8.80 0.38 -0.17
CA PHE A 63 -8.04 0.02 1.00
C PHE A 63 -7.21 1.18 1.57
N THR A 64 -6.47 1.92 0.74
CA THR A 64 -5.64 3.03 1.20
C THR A 64 -6.47 4.24 1.61
N ALA A 65 -7.60 4.49 0.94
CA ALA A 65 -8.55 5.53 1.32
C ALA A 65 -9.13 5.28 2.72
N VAL A 66 -9.59 4.06 2.96
CA VAL A 66 -10.18 3.64 4.24
C VAL A 66 -9.13 3.73 5.34
N TRP A 67 -7.94 3.18 5.12
CA TRP A 67 -6.85 3.22 6.11
C TRP A 67 -6.43 4.65 6.45
N ARG A 68 -6.21 5.49 5.42
CA ARG A 68 -5.82 6.89 5.62
C ARG A 68 -6.88 7.65 6.44
N ASN A 69 -8.16 7.47 6.12
CA ASN A 69 -9.22 8.25 6.76
C ASN A 69 -9.53 7.76 8.19
N LEU A 70 -9.48 6.45 8.44
CA LEU A 70 -9.65 5.89 9.79
C LEU A 70 -8.50 6.29 10.72
N PHE A 71 -7.26 6.13 10.25
CA PHE A 71 -6.08 6.31 11.11
C PHE A 71 -5.55 7.74 11.13
N ALA A 72 -6.01 8.65 10.26
CA ALA A 72 -5.54 10.04 10.24
C ALA A 72 -5.70 10.73 11.61
N ASN A 73 -6.85 10.56 12.25
CA ASN A 73 -7.10 11.17 13.57
C ASN A 73 -6.25 10.53 14.67
N LEU A 74 -6.07 9.21 14.64
CA LEU A 74 -5.21 8.51 15.59
C LEU A 74 -3.75 8.94 15.43
N TYR A 75 -3.25 8.95 14.20
CA TYR A 75 -1.90 9.36 13.87
C TYR A 75 -1.64 10.81 14.31
N ARG A 76 -2.57 11.73 14.04
CA ARG A 76 -2.47 13.12 14.48
C ARG A 76 -2.38 13.23 16.01
N ARG A 77 -3.27 12.54 16.74
CA ARG A 77 -3.27 12.54 18.21
C ARG A 77 -1.99 11.93 18.79
N MET A 78 -1.52 10.81 18.23
CA MET A 78 -0.27 10.19 18.67
C MET A 78 0.92 11.11 18.39
N ARG A 79 0.97 11.72 17.20
CA ARG A 79 2.06 12.63 16.83
C ARG A 79 2.11 13.85 17.72
N GLU A 80 0.98 14.51 17.94
CA GLU A 80 0.91 15.71 18.77
C GLU A 80 1.08 15.40 20.26
N GLY A 81 0.56 14.25 20.74
CA GLY A 81 0.62 13.88 22.15
C GLY A 81 1.92 13.20 22.60
N LEU A 82 2.59 12.44 21.72
CA LEU A 82 3.83 11.72 22.06
C LEU A 82 5.09 12.44 21.61
N HIS A 83 5.01 13.34 20.63
CA HIS A 83 6.12 14.18 20.20
C HIS A 83 5.89 15.65 20.56
N THR A 84 5.85 15.93 21.86
CA THR A 84 5.72 17.29 22.40
C THR A 84 6.96 18.17 22.12
N GLY A 85 8.11 17.54 21.82
CA GLY A 85 9.38 18.23 21.59
C GLY A 85 10.05 18.74 22.87
N VAL A 86 9.47 18.44 24.04
CA VAL A 86 10.02 18.81 25.36
C VAL A 86 10.92 17.70 25.88
N LEU A 87 12.15 18.05 26.27
CA LEU A 87 13.15 17.08 26.72
C LEU A 87 12.71 16.31 27.99
N SER A 88 12.01 16.98 28.91
CA SER A 88 11.51 16.35 30.15
C SER A 88 10.52 15.23 29.87
N ASP A 89 9.63 15.40 28.90
CA ASP A 89 8.63 14.40 28.54
C ASP A 89 9.31 13.16 27.95
N TRP A 90 10.33 13.38 27.12
CA TRP A 90 11.13 12.28 26.58
C TRP A 90 11.86 11.50 27.68
N MET A 91 12.46 12.21 28.65
CA MET A 91 13.14 11.57 29.77
C MET A 91 12.16 10.76 30.65
N ALA A 92 10.94 11.27 30.87
CA ALA A 92 9.90 10.54 31.58
C ALA A 92 9.51 9.24 30.87
N TRP A 93 9.36 9.27 29.53
CA TRP A 93 9.08 8.07 28.73
C TRP A 93 10.22 7.04 28.81
N MET A 94 11.48 7.48 28.79
CA MET A 94 12.64 6.59 28.93
C MET A 94 12.69 5.91 30.30
N LEU A 95 12.39 6.66 31.37
CA LEU A 95 12.33 6.11 32.74
C LEU A 95 11.18 5.12 32.90
N LEU A 96 10.02 5.42 32.33
CA LEU A 96 8.87 4.52 32.34
C LEU A 96 9.17 3.23 31.58
N LEU A 97 9.79 3.32 30.39
CA LEU A 97 10.22 2.15 29.63
C LEU A 97 11.23 1.30 30.42
N LEU A 98 12.20 1.94 31.07
CA LEU A 98 13.19 1.25 31.92
C LEU A 98 12.50 0.51 33.07
N ALA A 99 11.55 1.14 33.75
CA ALA A 99 10.79 0.51 34.83
C ALA A 99 10.00 -0.71 34.34
N VAL A 100 9.34 -0.61 33.18
CA VAL A 100 8.62 -1.74 32.57
C VAL A 100 9.58 -2.89 32.25
N VAL A 101 10.73 -2.61 31.66
CA VAL A 101 11.75 -3.63 31.36
C VAL A 101 12.24 -4.32 32.64
N LEU A 102 12.53 -3.55 33.69
CA LEU A 102 12.96 -4.11 34.98
C LEU A 102 11.89 -5.02 35.59
N VAL A 103 10.62 -4.61 35.54
CA VAL A 103 9.50 -5.44 36.03
C VAL A 103 9.37 -6.72 35.21
N VAL A 104 9.47 -6.63 33.88
CA VAL A 104 9.42 -7.80 32.99
C VAL A 104 10.59 -8.75 33.26
N LEU A 105 11.80 -8.24 33.50
CA LEU A 105 12.96 -9.06 33.84
C LEU A 105 12.80 -9.75 35.21
N MET A 106 12.31 -9.03 36.22
CA MET A 106 12.06 -9.60 37.55
C MET A 106 10.95 -10.66 37.55
N VAL A 107 9.84 -10.41 36.83
CA VAL A 107 8.69 -11.32 36.79
C VAL A 107 8.90 -12.46 35.80
N GLY A 108 9.58 -12.18 34.68
CA GLY A 108 9.83 -13.13 33.60
C GLY A 108 10.89 -14.17 33.91
N GLY A 109 11.60 -14.06 35.05
CA GLY A 109 12.54 -15.08 35.50
C GLY A 109 13.61 -15.40 34.46
N MET A 110 14.27 -14.37 33.91
CA MET A 110 15.56 -14.60 33.26
C MET A 110 16.62 -14.66 34.37
N PRO A 111 17.39 -15.76 34.49
CA PRO A 111 18.46 -15.85 35.49
C PRO A 111 19.51 -14.74 35.32
#